data_AF-A0AAW3D639-F1
#
_entry.id   AF-A0AAW3D639-F1
#
_cell.length_a   1.000
_cell.length_b   1.000
_cell.length_c   1.000
_cell.angle_alpha   90.00
_cell.angle_beta   90.00
_cell.angle_gamma   90.00
#
_symmetry.space_group_name_H-M   'P 1'
#
loop_
_entity.id
_entity.type
_entity.pdbx_description
1 polymer ?
#
loop_
_entity_poly.entity_id
_entity_poly.type
_entity_poly.pdbx_seq_one_letter_code
_entity_poly.pdbx_strand_id
1 'polypeptide(L)'
;MTPPEGETIYTKGAKPGPIADLKLKDWRTVVNLKLKSDIGFAADYRDGYWETSDLKSLIHLGLENEEAFGQYMKPNIFFKFFQKLGYLTKRNSIKQSKKNIYDHYDLGNDFYSLWLDRTMTYSSALYKNENETLEQAQINKYKNIIDIVNPKDICRKRYL
;
A
#
# COMPACT_ATOMS: atom_id res chain seq x y z
N MET A 1 2.60 14.78 17.78
CA MET A 1 3.78 13.90 17.69
C MET A 1 4.48 13.88 19.04
N THR A 2 4.78 12.71 19.57
CA THR A 2 5.57 12.52 20.79
C THR A 2 6.95 12.02 20.39
N PRO A 3 8.04 12.76 20.63
CA PRO A 3 9.40 12.30 20.36
C PRO A 3 9.87 11.36 21.48
N PRO A 4 11.03 10.68 21.34
CA PRO A 4 11.53 9.75 22.36
C PRO A 4 11.74 10.39 23.74
N GLU A 5 11.95 11.70 23.80
CA GLU A 5 12.07 12.49 25.03
C GLU A 5 10.76 12.63 25.80
N GLY A 6 9.62 12.34 25.16
CA GLY A 6 8.31 12.18 25.80
C GLY A 6 7.37 13.40 25.76
N GLU A 7 7.86 14.61 25.48
CA GLU A 7 6.99 15.79 25.41
C GLU A 7 6.20 15.83 24.09
N THR A 8 4.88 15.66 24.19
CA THR A 8 4.00 15.67 23.02
C THR A 8 3.84 17.07 22.43
N ILE A 9 4.20 17.19 21.16
CA ILE A 9 4.00 18.39 20.35
C ILE A 9 2.68 18.25 19.58
N TYR A 10 1.83 19.27 19.69
CA TYR A 10 0.57 19.36 18.95
C TYR A 10 0.71 20.35 17.80
N THR A 11 0.27 19.95 16.62
CA THR A 11 0.25 20.80 15.43
C THR A 11 -1.14 20.79 14.81
N LYS A 12 -1.53 21.92 14.21
CA LYS A 12 -2.80 22.07 13.51
C LYS A 12 -2.53 22.60 12.11
N GLY A 13 -3.07 21.92 11.10
CA GLY A 13 -3.02 22.37 9.71
C GLY A 13 -3.95 23.55 9.44
N ALA A 14 -3.69 24.30 8.37
CA ALA A 14 -4.54 25.40 7.93
C ALA A 14 -5.88 24.94 7.33
N LYS A 15 -5.92 23.71 6.80
CA LYS A 15 -7.11 23.08 6.22
C LYS A 15 -7.67 22.04 7.19
N PRO A 16 -9.00 21.78 7.18
CA PRO A 16 -9.58 20.61 7.83
C PRO A 16 -8.95 19.32 7.29
N GLY A 17 -8.79 18.31 8.15
CA GLY A 17 -8.15 17.04 7.78
C GLY A 17 -8.20 16.02 8.92
N PRO A 18 -7.66 14.81 8.70
CA PRO A 18 -7.62 13.76 9.71
C PRO A 18 -6.79 14.19 10.92
N ILE A 19 -7.21 13.76 12.11
CA ILE A 19 -6.46 13.91 13.36
C ILE A 19 -5.68 12.61 13.56
N ALA A 20 -4.37 12.71 13.73
CA ALA A 20 -3.51 11.55 13.94
C ALA A 20 -2.42 11.87 14.97
N ASP A 21 -2.03 10.84 15.71
CA ASP A 21 -0.87 10.85 16.60
C ASP A 21 0.28 10.01 16.00
N LEU A 22 1.49 10.39 16.35
CA LEU A 22 2.72 9.66 16.01
C LEU A 22 3.60 9.72 17.23
N LYS A 23 3.92 8.55 17.80
CA LYS A 23 4.83 8.43 18.93
C LYS A 23 6.10 7.73 18.49
N LEU A 24 7.20 8.47 18.45
CA LEU A 24 8.53 7.96 18.15
C LEU A 24 9.11 7.38 19.43
N LYS A 25 9.55 6.12 19.37
CA LYS A 25 10.33 5.49 20.44
C LYS A 25 11.83 5.64 20.19
N ASP A 26 12.22 5.88 18.94
CA ASP A 26 13.62 6.05 18.55
C ASP A 26 13.80 7.01 17.36
N TRP A 27 14.77 7.91 17.45
CA TRP A 27 15.14 8.88 16.41
C TRP A 27 15.64 8.24 15.11
N ARG A 28 16.09 6.98 15.16
CA ARG A 28 16.40 6.18 13.98
C ARG A 28 15.24 6.15 12.99
N THR A 29 14.00 6.27 13.46
CA THR A 29 12.80 6.39 12.61
C THR A 29 12.90 7.55 11.62
N VAL A 30 13.37 8.72 12.07
CA VAL A 30 13.51 9.90 11.20
C VAL A 30 14.63 9.70 10.19
N VAL A 31 15.73 9.08 10.62
CA VAL A 31 16.86 8.75 9.75
C VAL A 31 16.46 7.74 8.68
N ASN A 32 15.77 6.66 9.07
CA ASN A 32 15.26 5.63 8.16
C ASN A 32 14.19 6.18 7.22
N LEU A 33 13.25 7.00 7.69
CA LEU A 33 12.27 7.68 6.84
C LEU A 33 12.96 8.52 5.75
N LYS A 34 14.04 9.23 6.10
CA LYS A 34 14.79 10.04 5.13
C LYS A 34 15.59 9.19 4.13
N LEU A 35 16.26 8.13 4.60
CA LEU A 35 17.19 7.33 3.78
C LEU A 35 16.50 6.21 3.00
N LYS A 36 15.42 5.65 3.55
CA LYS A 36 14.69 4.48 3.05
C LYS A 36 13.22 4.79 2.74
N SER A 37 12.79 6.06 2.81
CA SER A 37 11.44 6.50 2.46
C SER A 37 10.35 5.79 3.29
N ASP A 38 9.15 5.70 2.73
CA ASP A 38 8.01 4.86 3.11
C ASP A 38 8.39 3.43 3.55
N ILE A 39 9.32 2.76 2.88
CA ILE A 39 9.75 1.39 3.26
C ILE A 39 10.42 1.41 4.65
N GLY A 40 11.30 2.39 4.90
CA GLY A 40 11.93 2.57 6.20
C GLY A 40 10.92 2.81 7.30
N PHE A 41 9.96 3.70 7.03
CA PHE A 41 8.90 4.04 7.98
C PHE A 41 8.01 2.84 8.32
N ALA A 42 7.61 2.05 7.32
CA ALA A 42 6.81 0.85 7.52
C ALA A 42 7.58 -0.25 8.27
N ALA A 43 8.87 -0.44 7.96
CA ALA A 43 9.73 -1.38 8.69
C ALA A 43 9.87 -0.98 10.17
N ASP A 44 10.04 0.31 10.44
CA ASP A 44 10.16 0.83 11.79
C ASP A 44 8.85 0.74 12.59
N TYR A 45 7.68 0.80 11.94
CA TYR A 45 6.39 0.49 12.57
C TYR A 45 6.33 -0.97 13.00
N ARG A 46 6.66 -1.88 12.07
CA ARG A 46 6.70 -3.34 12.31
C ARG A 46 7.67 -3.68 13.45
N ASP A 47 8.83 -3.04 13.47
CA ASP A 47 9.88 -3.28 14.47
C ASP A 47 9.62 -2.52 15.79
N GLY A 48 8.54 -1.73 15.86
CA GLY A 48 8.10 -1.04 17.06
C GLY A 48 8.92 0.17 17.44
N TYR A 49 9.62 0.82 16.49
CA TYR A 49 10.35 2.06 16.71
C TYR A 49 9.46 3.31 16.67
N TRP A 50 8.25 3.19 16.16
CA TRP A 50 7.19 4.17 16.36
C TRP A 50 5.82 3.50 16.42
N GLU A 51 4.84 4.20 16.99
CA GLU A 51 3.46 3.74 17.10
C GLU A 51 2.47 4.89 16.91
N THR A 52 1.20 4.54 16.73
CA THR A 52 0.08 5.46 16.58
C THR A 52 -1.18 4.80 17.12
N SER A 53 -2.15 5.58 17.60
CA SER A 53 -3.45 5.07 18.01
C SER A 53 -4.35 4.71 16.82
N ASP A 54 -4.13 5.34 15.66
CA ASP A 54 -4.89 5.12 14.44
C ASP A 54 -4.00 5.21 13.19
N LEU A 55 -3.56 4.04 12.72
CA LEU A 55 -2.72 3.92 11.53
C LEU A 55 -3.43 4.46 10.28
N LYS A 56 -4.74 4.28 10.15
CA LYS A 56 -5.50 4.76 8.99
C LYS A 56 -5.47 6.28 8.96
N SER A 57 -5.76 6.93 10.07
CA SER A 57 -5.75 8.39 10.15
C SER A 57 -4.36 8.98 9.91
N LEU A 58 -3.31 8.34 10.43
CA LEU A 58 -1.93 8.79 10.19
C LEU A 58 -1.50 8.65 8.71
N ILE A 59 -1.81 7.53 8.07
CA ILE A 59 -1.51 7.34 6.64
C ILE A 59 -2.35 8.30 5.78
N HIS A 60 -3.63 8.50 6.11
CA HIS A 60 -4.48 9.48 5.44
C HIS A 60 -3.92 10.90 5.56
N LEU A 61 -3.44 11.29 6.74
CA LEU A 61 -2.73 12.56 6.94
C LEU A 61 -1.48 12.65 6.05
N GLY A 62 -0.71 11.56 5.96
CA GLY A 62 0.46 11.47 5.09
C GLY A 62 0.13 11.71 3.61
N LEU A 63 -0.92 11.06 3.11
CA LEU A 63 -1.38 11.16 1.72
C LEU A 63 -1.89 12.56 1.37
N GLU A 64 -2.70 13.17 2.25
CA GLU A 64 -3.18 14.56 2.07
C GLU A 64 -2.04 15.59 2.04
N ASN A 65 -0.85 15.22 2.53
CA ASN A 65 0.34 16.09 2.59
C ASN A 65 1.50 15.55 1.73
N GLU A 66 1.26 14.63 0.80
CA GLU A 66 2.31 13.96 0.01
C GLU A 66 3.24 14.95 -0.69
N GLU A 67 2.72 16.05 -1.24
CA GLU A 67 3.51 17.10 -1.89
C GLU A 67 4.50 17.76 -0.91
N ALA A 68 4.06 18.00 0.34
CA ALA A 68 4.89 18.58 1.39
C ALA A 68 5.98 17.59 1.85
N PHE A 69 5.75 16.28 1.77
CA PHE A 69 6.78 15.27 2.00
C PHE A 69 7.75 15.14 0.82
N GLY A 70 7.26 15.26 -0.42
CA GLY A 70 8.06 15.15 -1.64
C GLY A 70 9.22 16.14 -1.73
N GLN A 71 9.08 17.34 -1.13
CA GLN A 71 10.17 18.32 -1.02
C GLN A 71 11.28 17.92 -0.02
N TYR A 72 10.95 17.15 1.02
CA TYR A 72 11.92 16.65 2.03
C TYR A 72 12.47 15.26 1.66
N MET A 73 11.75 14.52 0.80
CA MET A 73 12.13 13.23 0.25
C MET A 73 12.70 13.33 -1.17
N LYS A 74 13.32 14.47 -1.54
CA LYS A 74 13.99 14.57 -2.84
C LYS A 74 15.05 13.49 -2.96
N PRO A 75 14.98 12.60 -3.98
CA PRO A 75 15.99 11.59 -4.19
C PRO A 75 17.33 12.30 -4.36
N ASN A 76 18.30 11.96 -3.52
CA ASN A 76 19.67 12.42 -3.68
C ASN A 76 20.07 12.10 -5.14
N ILE A 77 20.67 13.03 -5.88
CA ILE A 77 20.96 12.86 -7.32
C ILE A 77 21.71 11.54 -7.59
N PHE A 78 22.52 11.10 -6.62
CA PHE A 78 23.18 9.80 -6.57
C PHE A 78 22.22 8.60 -6.59
N PHE A 79 21.09 8.65 -5.89
CA PHE A 79 20.08 7.58 -5.88
C PHE A 79 19.39 7.41 -7.25
N LYS A 80 19.13 8.50 -7.97
CA LYS A 80 18.63 8.43 -9.37
C LYS A 80 19.66 7.79 -10.31
N PHE A 81 20.95 8.09 -10.10
CA PHE A 81 22.04 7.50 -10.87
C PHE A 81 22.19 5.99 -10.59
N PHE A 82 22.14 5.58 -9.31
CA PHE A 82 22.17 4.16 -8.91
C PHE A 82 20.94 3.37 -9.36
N GLN A 83 19.73 3.95 -9.33
CA GLN A 83 18.54 3.32 -9.90
C GLN A 83 18.68 3.03 -11.40
N LYS A 84 19.31 3.95 -12.15
CA LYS A 84 19.58 3.79 -13.58
C LYS A 84 20.59 2.68 -13.86
N LEU A 85 21.60 2.50 -13.00
CA LEU A 85 22.53 1.36 -13.07
C LEU A 85 21.87 0.03 -12.68
N GLY A 86 20.99 0.02 -11.68
CA GLY A 86 20.27 -1.18 -11.23
C GLY A 86 19.32 -1.78 -12.27
N TYR A 87 18.81 -0.96 -13.20
CA TYR A 87 18.03 -1.44 -14.34
C TYR A 87 18.88 -2.17 -15.39
N LEU A 88 20.14 -1.79 -15.56
CA LEU A 88 21.05 -2.42 -16.53
C LEU A 88 21.55 -3.80 -16.07
N THR A 89 21.45 -4.11 -14.78
CA THR A 89 21.88 -5.39 -14.19
C THR A 89 20.72 -6.35 -13.89
N LYS A 90 19.46 -5.92 -13.98
CA LYS A 90 18.29 -6.77 -13.79
C LYS A 90 17.87 -7.46 -15.09
N ARG A 91 18.62 -8.48 -15.47
CA ARG A 91 18.18 -9.46 -16.49
C ARG A 91 17.14 -10.38 -15.85
N ASN A 92 15.89 -10.33 -16.31
CA ASN A 92 14.85 -11.31 -15.91
C ASN A 92 15.32 -12.71 -16.32
N SER A 93 15.81 -13.49 -15.36
CA SER A 93 16.15 -14.90 -15.57
C SER A 93 15.13 -15.78 -14.86
N ILE A 94 14.80 -16.92 -15.47
CA ILE A 94 13.89 -17.92 -14.88
C ILE A 94 14.33 -18.31 -13.46
N LYS A 95 15.65 -18.35 -13.21
CA LYS A 95 16.23 -18.64 -11.89
C LYS A 95 15.94 -17.53 -10.87
N GLN A 96 16.02 -16.26 -11.27
CA GLN A 96 15.65 -15.13 -10.41
C GLN A 96 14.13 -15.05 -10.22
N SER A 97 13.33 -15.35 -11.24
CA SER A 97 11.87 -15.46 -11.11
C SER A 97 11.48 -16.54 -10.11
N LYS A 98 12.11 -17.73 -10.14
CA LYS A 98 11.87 -18.79 -9.14
C LYS A 98 12.26 -18.36 -7.72
N LYS A 99 13.39 -17.66 -7.55
CA LYS A 99 13.81 -17.12 -6.25
C LYS A 99 12.85 -16.04 -5.75
N ASN A 100 12.41 -15.13 -6.61
CA ASN A 100 11.43 -14.10 -6.29
C ASN A 100 10.04 -14.70 -5.98
N ILE A 101 9.67 -15.83 -6.61
CA ILE A 101 8.43 -16.57 -6.32
C ILE A 101 8.52 -17.24 -4.94
N TYR A 102 9.67 -17.82 -4.59
CA TYR A 102 9.89 -18.44 -3.27
C TYR A 102 9.87 -17.41 -2.13
N ASP A 103 10.40 -16.21 -2.36
CA ASP A 103 10.35 -15.09 -1.41
C ASP A 103 8.95 -14.43 -1.36
N HIS A 104 8.02 -14.82 -2.25
CA HIS A 104 6.63 -14.35 -2.26
C HIS A 104 5.72 -15.38 -1.61
N TYR A 105 5.52 -15.19 -0.31
CA TYR A 105 4.40 -15.66 0.50
C TYR A 105 3.87 -17.07 0.15
N ASP A 106 4.34 -18.07 0.90
CA ASP A 106 3.59 -19.32 1.17
C ASP A 106 2.29 -19.06 1.96
N LEU A 107 1.64 -17.91 1.74
CA LEU A 107 0.30 -17.62 2.23
C LEU A 107 -0.65 -18.39 1.30
N GLY A 108 -0.91 -19.64 1.66
CA GLY A 108 -1.88 -20.48 0.95
C GLY A 108 -3.31 -19.95 1.07
N ASN A 109 -4.24 -20.63 0.39
CA ASN A 109 -5.66 -20.31 0.43
C ASN A 109 -6.22 -20.23 1.87
N ASP A 110 -5.66 -21.02 2.79
CA ASP A 110 -6.05 -21.01 4.20
C ASP A 110 -5.89 -19.64 4.84
N PHE A 111 -4.77 -18.94 4.59
CA PHE A 111 -4.55 -17.60 5.13
C PHE A 111 -5.57 -16.59 4.58
N TYR A 112 -5.79 -16.61 3.26
CA TYR A 112 -6.71 -15.69 2.61
C TYR A 112 -8.18 -15.94 3.02
N SER A 113 -8.54 -17.19 3.28
CA SER A 113 -9.90 -17.57 3.71
C SER A 113 -10.30 -16.99 5.07
N LEU A 114 -9.34 -16.54 5.88
CA LEU A 114 -9.61 -15.95 7.19
C LEU A 114 -10.28 -14.56 7.10
N TRP A 115 -10.11 -13.86 5.98
CA TRP A 115 -10.56 -12.46 5.86
C TRP A 115 -11.13 -12.08 4.50
N LEU A 116 -10.98 -12.92 3.47
CA LEU A 116 -11.74 -12.77 2.22
C LEU A 116 -13.15 -13.36 2.35
N ASP A 117 -14.04 -12.92 1.46
CA ASP A 117 -15.34 -13.56 1.30
C ASP A 117 -15.22 -14.90 0.55
N ARG A 118 -16.36 -15.60 0.43
CA ARG A 118 -16.44 -16.93 -0.18
C ARG A 118 -15.98 -16.99 -1.63
N THR A 119 -16.03 -15.87 -2.35
CA THR A 119 -15.53 -15.81 -3.73
C THR A 119 -14.00 -15.85 -3.82
N MET A 120 -13.28 -15.72 -2.69
CA MET A 120 -11.82 -15.65 -2.61
C MET A 120 -11.24 -14.52 -3.48
N THR A 121 -11.98 -13.43 -3.60
CA THR A 121 -11.65 -12.34 -4.52
C THR A 121 -10.70 -11.34 -3.87
N TYR A 122 -9.41 -11.41 -4.20
CA TYR A 122 -8.41 -10.44 -3.73
C TYR A 122 -8.29 -9.23 -4.66
N SER A 123 -9.37 -8.44 -4.74
CA SER A 123 -9.41 -7.15 -5.43
C SER A 123 -10.56 -6.31 -4.88
N SER A 124 -10.64 -5.03 -5.30
CA SER A 124 -11.75 -4.15 -4.93
C SER A 124 -13.11 -4.79 -5.23
N ALA A 125 -14.12 -4.43 -4.44
CA ALA A 125 -15.52 -4.84 -4.62
C ALA A 125 -16.36 -3.65 -5.10
N LEU A 126 -17.54 -3.92 -5.67
CA LEU A 126 -18.46 -2.88 -6.15
C LEU A 126 -19.71 -2.84 -5.26
N TYR A 127 -19.74 -1.93 -4.29
CA TYR A 127 -20.89 -1.69 -3.44
C TYR A 127 -21.92 -0.79 -4.16
N LYS A 128 -23.18 -1.18 -4.14
CA LYS A 128 -24.32 -0.37 -4.63
C LYS A 128 -25.00 0.40 -3.51
N ASN A 129 -24.83 -0.04 -2.27
CA ASN A 129 -25.28 0.65 -1.06
C ASN A 129 -24.45 0.18 0.15
N GLU A 130 -24.54 0.91 1.26
CA GLU A 130 -23.71 0.69 2.46
C GLU A 130 -24.04 -0.58 3.25
N ASN A 131 -25.20 -1.20 2.98
CA ASN A 131 -25.67 -2.39 3.72
C ASN A 131 -25.33 -3.72 3.02
N GLU A 132 -24.64 -3.69 1.88
CA GLU A 132 -24.25 -4.90 1.18
C GLU A 132 -23.09 -5.61 1.89
N THR A 133 -23.16 -6.94 1.91
CA THR A 133 -22.03 -7.78 2.32
C THR A 133 -20.89 -7.71 1.29
N LEU A 134 -19.66 -8.01 1.71
CA LEU A 134 -18.51 -8.08 0.81
C LEU A 134 -18.76 -9.06 -0.35
N GLU A 135 -19.36 -10.22 -0.08
CA GLU A 135 -19.69 -11.23 -1.10
C GLU A 135 -20.65 -10.65 -2.17
N GLN A 136 -21.71 -9.95 -1.74
CA GLN A 136 -22.63 -9.29 -2.66
C GLN A 136 -21.92 -8.22 -3.50
N ALA A 137 -21.04 -7.43 -2.89
CA ALA A 137 -20.27 -6.41 -3.59
C ALA A 137 -19.27 -7.01 -4.60
N GLN A 138 -18.68 -8.17 -4.32
CA GLN A 138 -17.85 -8.90 -5.28
C GLN A 138 -18.67 -9.45 -6.45
N ILE A 139 -19.85 -10.01 -6.19
CA ILE A 139 -20.77 -10.47 -7.24
C ILE A 139 -21.22 -9.31 -8.12
N ASN A 140 -21.53 -8.15 -7.53
CA ASN A 140 -21.86 -6.93 -8.27
C ASN A 140 -20.76 -6.52 -9.23
N LYS A 141 -19.48 -6.57 -8.79
CA LYS A 141 -18.33 -6.30 -9.65
C LYS A 141 -18.27 -7.28 -10.82
N TYR A 142 -18.43 -8.58 -10.58
CA TYR A 142 -18.38 -9.58 -11.65
C TYR A 142 -19.47 -9.37 -12.70
N LYS A 143 -20.69 -9.09 -12.26
CA LYS A 143 -21.80 -8.73 -13.18
C LYS A 143 -21.44 -7.51 -14.02
N ASN A 144 -20.93 -6.46 -13.39
CA ASN A 144 -20.52 -5.24 -14.09
C ASN A 144 -19.43 -5.50 -15.14
N ILE A 145 -18.41 -6.31 -14.81
CA ILE A 145 -17.36 -6.70 -15.77
C ILE A 145 -17.96 -7.46 -16.95
N ILE A 146 -18.85 -8.42 -16.69
CA ILE A 146 -19.51 -9.21 -17.75
C ILE A 146 -20.32 -8.31 -18.68
N ASP A 147 -21.05 -7.35 -18.11
CA ASP A 147 -21.87 -6.40 -18.87
C ASP A 147 -21.00 -5.49 -19.75
N ILE A 148 -19.87 -4.99 -19.22
CA ILE A 148 -18.91 -4.16 -19.97
C ILE A 148 -18.28 -4.96 -21.11
N VAL A 149 -17.89 -6.20 -20.85
CA VAL A 149 -17.18 -7.05 -21.82
C VAL A 149 -18.14 -7.57 -22.92
N ASN A 150 -19.46 -7.60 -22.66
CA ASN A 150 -20.51 -8.11 -23.54
C ASN A 150 -20.09 -9.37 -24.33
N PRO A 151 -19.92 -10.53 -23.67
CA PRO A 151 -19.31 -11.72 -24.28
C PRO A 151 -20.03 -12.28 -25.52
N LYS A 152 -21.27 -11.85 -25.80
CA LYS A 152 -21.97 -12.16 -27.05
C LYS A 152 -21.25 -11.62 -28.30
N ASP A 153 -20.52 -10.50 -28.16
CA ASP A 153 -19.74 -9.91 -29.27
C ASP A 153 -18.40 -10.62 -29.49
N ILE A 154 -17.85 -11.27 -28.45
CA ILE A 154 -16.57 -11.97 -28.51
C ILE A 154 -16.70 -13.31 -29.24
N CYS A 155 -17.80 -14.03 -29.04
CA CYS A 155 -18.03 -15.29 -29.76
C CYS A 155 -18.32 -15.08 -31.26
N ARG A 156 -18.85 -13.92 -31.67
CA ARG A 156 -19.09 -13.61 -33.10
C ARG A 156 -17.80 -13.31 -33.88
N LYS A 157 -16.75 -12.78 -33.24
CA LYS A 157 -15.49 -12.40 -33.91
C LYS A 157 -14.48 -13.55 -34.05
N ARG A 158 -14.77 -14.73 -33.51
CA ARG A 158 -13.84 -15.89 -33.53
C ARG A 158 -14.21 -16.97 -34.56
N TYR A 159 -15.28 -16.75 -35.32
CA TYR A 159 -15.78 -17.63 -36.38
C TYR A 159 -15.98 -16.90 -37.73
N LEU A 160 -15.36 -15.73 -37.91
CA LEU A 160 -15.14 -15.06 -39.19
C LEU A 160 -13.64 -14.86 -39.37
#